data_AF-A0A2M8PR60-F1
#
_entry.id   AF-A0A2M8PR60-F1
#
_cell.length_a   1.000
_cell.length_b   1.000
_cell.length_c   1.000
_cell.angle_alpha   90.00
_cell.angle_beta   90.00
_cell.angle_gamma   90.00
#
_symmetry.space_group_name_H-M   'P 1'
#
loop_
_entity.id
_entity.type
_entity.pdbx_description
1 polymer ?
#
loop_
_entity_poly.entity_id
_entity_poly.type
_entity_poly.pdbx_seq_one_letter_code
_entity_poly.pdbx_strand_id
1 'polypeptide(L)'
;MIQQQNSAGQFTVNEQFHETNHNGGIQPPRFIVWFVVAVFLLGVVGVVSGIVIFREALEPRYQERIIGILPFMSVFRSLPESGTTLPTAEPLEDGDISPEDLLSGPLAIPSTETQTDTNVESGAAPEATDTSTPTEQSTTEQQEALPERGAVDVVNAAINQINIPAVDNAAISNPATDAVNSAAQVAAPVTVAQANTSADVDPSLSFAAEPHVAVPSSARMFGFTHVQQTWNNCGPANITMALSYYGWQDTQNFAASFLKPDAEDKNVSPHEMINFVNTQTQVRAVARVGGDIEMIKRFVANNIPVIVETGYMPEGYDWLGHYQTVVGYDDTTGNFFLYDSFLGSGENGEGITESYPLLDSNWQAFNRTFMVVYQPEDEGLVREILGDLADPTVAAEIALETAQREAREDRQNGFAWFNIGSSLNALGRYEEAAAAFDQARRVGLPWRMLWYQFGPFETYYNVGRYDDVMSLVNVNLNNGGEYVEETHYWQGMVYQELGQQAQAASSFRRALAHNPLYADAQTALANLNA
;
A
#
# COMPACT_ATOMS: atom_id res chain seq x y z
N MET A 1 39.89 80.45 26.95
CA MET A 1 39.10 81.37 26.09
C MET A 1 37.72 80.75 25.91
N ILE A 2 36.75 81.23 26.69
CA ILE A 2 35.49 81.91 26.25
C ILE A 2 34.41 80.88 25.84
N GLN A 3 33.51 80.47 26.76
CA GLN A 3 32.17 81.04 27.08
C GLN A 3 31.10 80.74 25.99
N GLN A 4 30.03 79.99 26.32
CA GLN A 4 28.67 80.47 26.75
C GLN A 4 27.93 81.24 25.62
N GLN A 5 26.63 81.07 25.32
CA GLN A 5 25.46 81.00 26.20
C GLN A 5 24.16 80.71 25.42
N ASN A 6 23.20 80.11 26.13
CA ASN A 6 21.74 80.06 25.92
C ASN A 6 21.06 81.36 25.48
N SER A 7 19.83 81.26 24.94
CA SER A 7 18.57 81.93 25.37
C SER A 7 17.49 81.75 24.28
N ALA A 8 16.37 81.05 24.45
CA ALA A 8 15.20 81.35 25.29
C ALA A 8 14.48 82.68 24.96
N GLY A 9 13.27 82.56 24.40
CA GLY A 9 12.09 83.25 24.93
C GLY A 9 11.66 84.60 24.34
N GLN A 10 10.41 84.61 23.88
CA GLN A 10 9.45 85.72 23.81
C GLN A 10 9.48 86.67 22.61
N PHE A 11 8.48 86.51 21.73
CA PHE A 11 7.63 87.62 21.28
C PHE A 11 6.17 87.14 21.28
N THR A 12 5.32 87.83 22.02
CA THR A 12 3.89 87.56 22.21
C THR A 12 3.02 88.56 21.44
N VAL A 13 2.01 88.01 20.73
CA VAL A 13 0.59 88.43 20.68
C VAL A 13 0.24 89.76 19.99
N ASN A 14 -0.48 89.73 18.85
CA ASN A 14 -1.96 89.91 18.83
C ASN A 14 -2.63 89.74 17.44
N GLU A 15 -3.84 89.17 17.49
CA GLU A 15 -5.06 89.40 16.67
C GLU A 15 -5.23 88.98 15.18
N GLN A 16 -6.16 88.01 15.03
CA GLN A 16 -7.26 87.89 14.05
C GLN A 16 -6.96 87.79 12.55
N PHE A 17 -7.02 86.56 12.00
CA PHE A 17 -7.60 86.30 10.67
C PHE A 17 -8.29 84.92 10.62
N HIS A 18 -9.62 84.98 10.47
CA HIS A 18 -10.61 84.01 9.98
C HIS A 18 -10.28 82.50 9.83
N GLU A 19 -11.09 81.70 10.52
CA GLU A 19 -11.45 80.33 10.13
C GLU A 19 -11.93 80.25 8.67
N THR A 20 -11.44 79.28 7.91
CA THR A 20 -12.22 78.42 6.98
C THR A 20 -11.30 77.34 6.38
N ASN A 21 -11.02 76.28 7.12
CA ASN A 21 -10.51 75.04 6.52
C ASN A 21 -11.70 74.10 6.23
N HIS A 22 -12.18 74.17 4.98
CA HIS A 22 -13.04 73.16 4.38
C HIS A 22 -12.26 71.85 4.21
N ASN A 23 -12.34 70.94 5.19
CA ASN A 23 -12.11 69.52 4.95
C ASN A 23 -13.36 68.90 4.33
N GLY A 24 -13.64 69.27 3.08
CA GLY A 24 -14.66 68.65 2.24
C GLY A 24 -14.17 67.33 1.66
N GLY A 25 -14.04 66.29 2.49
CA GLY A 25 -13.91 64.93 1.99
C GLY A 25 -15.18 64.56 1.22
N ILE A 26 -15.07 64.37 -0.09
CA ILE A 26 -16.19 63.92 -0.93
C ILE A 26 -16.59 62.54 -0.41
N GLN A 27 -17.70 62.46 0.34
CA GLN A 27 -18.25 61.17 0.74
C GLN A 27 -18.77 60.47 -0.52
N PRO A 28 -18.42 59.19 -0.74
CA PRO A 28 -18.95 58.45 -1.87
C PRO A 28 -20.48 58.48 -1.82
N PRO A 29 -21.16 58.63 -2.97
CA PRO A 29 -22.61 58.57 -3.04
C PRO A 29 -23.13 57.32 -2.33
N ARG A 30 -24.16 57.48 -1.48
CA ARG A 30 -24.71 56.38 -0.65
C ARG A 30 -25.10 55.14 -1.47
N PHE A 31 -25.48 55.31 -2.74
CA PHE A 31 -25.79 54.20 -3.63
C PHE A 31 -24.58 53.31 -3.96
N ILE A 32 -23.36 53.88 -4.03
CA ILE A 32 -22.13 53.12 -4.25
C ILE A 32 -21.80 52.28 -3.02
N VAL A 33 -21.98 52.84 -1.83
CA VAL A 33 -21.80 52.10 -0.57
C VAL A 33 -22.77 50.93 -0.49
N TRP A 34 -24.06 51.15 -0.78
CA TRP A 34 -25.06 50.08 -0.80
C TRP A 34 -24.82 49.05 -1.90
N PHE A 35 -24.32 49.47 -3.06
CA PHE A 35 -23.96 48.55 -4.14
C PHE A 35 -22.78 47.64 -3.74
N VAL A 36 -21.73 48.20 -3.14
CA VAL A 36 -20.58 47.43 -2.64
C VAL A 36 -21.02 46.46 -1.55
N VAL A 37 -21.89 46.89 -0.62
CA VAL A 37 -22.47 46.02 0.42
C VAL A 37 -23.30 44.89 -0.21
N ALA A 38 -24.11 45.18 -1.23
CA ALA A 38 -24.92 44.17 -1.90
C ALA A 38 -24.08 43.12 -2.65
N VAL A 39 -23.02 43.55 -3.35
CA VAL A 39 -22.08 42.63 -4.03
C VAL A 39 -21.31 41.79 -3.02
N PHE A 40 -20.87 42.37 -1.90
CA PHE A 40 -20.23 41.64 -0.81
C PHE A 40 -21.16 40.58 -0.23
N LEU A 41 -22.43 40.93 0.07
CA LEU A 41 -23.41 39.98 0.57
C LEU A 41 -23.72 38.85 -0.41
N LEU A 42 -23.81 39.15 -1.72
CA LEU A 42 -23.96 38.11 -2.75
C LEU A 42 -22.75 37.18 -2.81
N GLY A 43 -21.53 37.71 -2.67
CA GLY A 43 -20.32 36.91 -2.57
C GLY A 43 -20.34 35.99 -1.34
N VAL A 44 -20.72 36.50 -0.18
CA VAL A 44 -20.85 35.70 1.05
C VAL A 44 -21.92 34.61 0.88
N VAL A 45 -23.09 34.93 0.34
CA VAL A 45 -24.14 33.94 0.06
C VAL A 45 -23.66 32.87 -0.93
N GLY A 46 -22.91 33.25 -1.97
CA GLY A 46 -22.31 32.32 -2.91
C GLY A 46 -21.32 31.37 -2.24
N VAL A 47 -20.44 31.89 -1.38
CA VAL A 47 -19.47 31.09 -0.61
C VAL A 47 -20.19 30.14 0.35
N VAL A 48 -21.14 30.64 1.14
CA VAL A 48 -21.92 29.81 2.08
C VAL A 48 -22.71 28.74 1.33
N SER A 49 -23.36 29.09 0.22
CA SER A 49 -24.09 28.11 -0.61
C SER A 49 -23.14 27.07 -1.19
N GLY A 50 -21.94 27.47 -1.64
CA GLY A 50 -20.90 26.55 -2.11
C GLY A 50 -20.44 25.59 -1.03
N ILE A 51 -20.26 26.06 0.22
CA ILE A 51 -19.91 25.23 1.37
C ILE A 51 -21.04 24.23 1.70
N VAL A 52 -22.30 24.68 1.70
CA VAL A 52 -23.45 23.80 1.96
C VAL A 52 -23.58 22.73 0.87
N ILE A 53 -23.47 23.10 -0.41
CA ILE A 53 -23.47 22.14 -1.52
C ILE A 53 -22.31 21.15 -1.37
N PHE A 54 -21.12 21.65 -1.06
CA PHE A 54 -19.96 20.81 -0.84
C PHE A 54 -20.20 19.79 0.28
N ARG A 55 -20.72 20.22 1.42
CA ARG A 55 -20.91 19.37 2.59
C ARG A 55 -22.08 18.38 2.45
N GLU A 56 -23.20 18.83 1.90
CA GLU A 56 -24.48 18.11 2.00
C GLU A 56 -24.93 17.47 0.68
N ALA A 57 -24.43 17.95 -0.47
CA ALA A 57 -24.92 17.53 -1.78
C ALA A 57 -23.87 16.83 -2.65
N LEU A 58 -22.57 17.07 -2.40
CA LEU A 58 -21.51 16.41 -3.14
C LEU A 58 -21.17 15.06 -2.53
N GLU A 59 -21.09 14.05 -3.39
CA GLU A 59 -20.53 12.74 -3.04
C GLU A 59 -19.07 12.87 -2.58
N PRO A 60 -18.56 11.96 -1.72
CA PRO A 60 -17.20 12.01 -1.17
C PRO A 60 -16.10 12.21 -2.23
N ARG A 61 -16.23 11.58 -3.40
CA ARG A 61 -15.28 11.75 -4.53
C ARG A 61 -15.20 13.20 -5.05
N TYR A 62 -16.34 13.89 -5.14
CA TYR A 62 -16.37 15.28 -5.61
C TYR A 62 -15.89 16.23 -4.53
N GLN A 63 -16.14 15.90 -3.25
CA GLN A 63 -15.56 16.61 -2.13
C GLN A 63 -14.03 16.51 -2.17
N GLU A 64 -13.48 15.29 -2.31
CA GLU A 64 -12.05 15.06 -2.40
C GLU A 64 -11.43 15.76 -3.60
N ARG A 65 -12.06 15.70 -4.76
CA ARG A 65 -11.59 16.42 -5.95
C ARG A 65 -11.55 17.93 -5.75
N ILE A 66 -12.56 18.49 -5.08
CA ILE A 66 -12.59 19.91 -4.76
C ILE A 66 -11.53 20.26 -3.72
N ILE A 67 -11.28 19.42 -2.71
CA ILE A 67 -10.17 19.62 -1.76
C ILE A 67 -8.83 19.58 -2.50
N GLY A 68 -8.67 18.69 -3.49
CA GLY A 68 -7.50 18.64 -4.38
C GLY A 68 -7.21 19.96 -5.07
N ILE A 69 -8.26 20.68 -5.50
CA ILE A 69 -8.14 21.97 -6.20
C ILE A 69 -8.08 23.14 -5.20
N LEU A 70 -8.81 23.05 -4.09
CA LEU A 70 -9.00 24.08 -3.08
C LEU A 70 -8.78 23.46 -1.68
N PRO A 71 -7.51 23.35 -1.22
CA PRO A 71 -7.18 22.63 0.02
C PRO A 71 -7.93 23.12 1.26
N PHE A 72 -8.28 24.42 1.33
CA PHE A 72 -9.03 24.98 2.45
C PHE A 72 -10.45 24.40 2.60
N MET A 73 -10.99 23.77 1.55
CA MET A 73 -12.31 23.14 1.59
C MET A 73 -12.36 21.90 2.51
N SER A 74 -11.20 21.35 2.89
CA SER A 74 -11.11 20.19 3.80
C SER A 74 -11.77 20.45 5.15
N VAL A 75 -11.71 21.69 5.65
CA VAL A 75 -12.32 22.12 6.93
C VAL A 75 -13.84 21.96 6.93
N PHE A 76 -14.48 21.95 5.76
CA PHE A 76 -15.92 21.83 5.62
C PHE A 76 -16.40 20.40 5.35
N ARG A 77 -15.48 19.43 5.23
CA ARG A 77 -15.83 18.02 5.08
C ARG A 77 -16.43 17.52 6.38
N SER A 78 -17.58 16.86 6.32
CA SER A 78 -18.01 16.01 7.42
C SER A 78 -17.12 14.78 7.44
N LEU A 79 -16.06 14.82 8.24
CA LEU A 79 -15.36 13.59 8.63
C LEU A 79 -16.38 12.72 9.37
N PRO A 80 -16.40 11.39 9.15
CA PRO A 80 -17.19 10.49 10.00
C PRO A 80 -16.91 10.82 11.47
N GLU A 81 -17.94 10.90 12.32
CA GLU A 81 -17.81 11.25 13.75
C GLU A 81 -17.01 10.20 14.57
N SER A 82 -16.47 9.17 13.94
CA SER A 82 -15.55 8.21 14.55
C SER A 82 -14.12 8.46 14.06
N GLY A 83 -13.31 9.09 14.92
CA GLY A 83 -11.86 8.94 15.06
C GLY A 83 -10.98 8.99 13.81
N THR A 84 -9.88 9.72 13.88
CA THR A 84 -8.79 9.72 12.89
C THR A 84 -8.09 8.37 12.68
N THR A 85 -8.65 7.28 13.23
CA THR A 85 -8.08 5.94 13.25
C THR A 85 -9.07 4.85 12.84
N LEU A 86 -8.58 3.72 12.34
CA LEU A 86 -9.41 2.52 12.16
C LEU A 86 -10.15 2.14 13.46
N PRO A 87 -11.30 1.44 13.36
CA PRO A 87 -12.03 0.99 14.54
C PRO A 87 -11.13 0.16 15.46
N THR A 88 -11.13 0.50 16.74
CA THR A 88 -10.43 -0.25 17.77
C THR A 88 -10.93 -1.69 17.79
N ALA A 89 -10.02 -2.65 17.94
CA ALA A 89 -10.40 -4.06 18.15
C ALA A 89 -10.96 -4.26 19.56
N GLU A 90 -11.75 -5.31 19.74
CA GLU A 90 -12.26 -5.68 21.06
C GLU A 90 -11.09 -5.98 22.04
N PRO A 91 -11.32 -5.84 23.36
CA PRO A 91 -10.33 -6.22 24.37
C PRO A 91 -9.99 -7.71 24.30
N LEU A 92 -8.77 -8.08 24.71
CA LEU A 92 -8.36 -9.48 24.81
C LEU A 92 -9.20 -10.23 25.84
N GLU A 93 -9.58 -11.46 25.51
CA GLU A 93 -10.18 -12.45 26.42
C GLU A 93 -9.11 -13.40 26.99
N ASP A 94 -9.47 -14.15 28.04
CA ASP A 94 -8.56 -15.09 28.69
C ASP A 94 -8.29 -16.29 27.77
N GLY A 95 -7.02 -16.48 27.36
CA GLY A 95 -6.60 -17.50 26.41
C GLY A 95 -6.22 -16.96 25.01
N ASP A 96 -6.43 -15.67 24.75
CA ASP A 96 -5.96 -15.03 23.52
C ASP A 96 -4.44 -14.93 23.47
N ILE A 97 -3.88 -14.91 22.25
CA ILE A 97 -2.46 -14.67 22.02
C ILE A 97 -2.15 -13.24 22.46
N SER A 98 -1.29 -13.10 23.47
CA SER A 98 -0.93 -11.78 24.00
C SER A 98 0.09 -11.06 23.11
N PRO A 99 0.18 -9.71 23.18
CA PRO A 99 1.25 -8.97 22.53
C PRO A 99 2.64 -9.47 22.93
N GLU A 100 2.81 -9.92 24.17
CA GLU A 100 4.05 -10.51 24.66
C GLU A 100 4.39 -11.80 23.93
N ASP A 101 3.42 -12.69 23.72
CA ASP A 101 3.63 -13.96 22.99
C ASP A 101 4.11 -13.69 21.56
N LEU A 102 3.50 -12.73 20.87
CA LEU A 102 3.89 -12.31 19.52
C LEU A 102 5.31 -11.75 19.43
N LEU A 103 5.86 -11.25 20.54
CA LEU A 103 7.21 -10.68 20.61
C LEU A 103 8.24 -11.65 21.18
N SER A 104 7.80 -12.74 21.82
CA SER A 104 8.64 -13.72 22.53
C SER A 104 8.73 -15.04 21.79
N GLY A 105 9.51 -15.05 20.70
CA GLY A 105 9.96 -16.27 20.04
C GLY A 105 11.28 -16.05 19.33
N PRO A 106 12.26 -16.97 19.43
CA PRO A 106 13.35 -17.02 18.45
C PRO A 106 12.76 -17.48 17.12
N LEU A 107 12.98 -16.70 16.05
CA LEU A 107 12.74 -17.17 14.71
C LEU A 107 13.72 -18.32 14.47
N ALA A 108 13.21 -19.56 14.45
CA ALA A 108 13.99 -20.67 13.94
C ALA A 108 14.19 -20.41 12.44
N ILE A 109 15.31 -19.79 12.07
CA ILE A 109 15.84 -19.99 10.72
C ILE A 109 16.04 -21.51 10.64
N PRO A 110 15.44 -22.24 9.70
CA PRO A 110 15.74 -23.65 9.55
C PRO A 110 17.17 -23.76 9.01
N SER A 111 18.14 -23.77 9.93
CA SER A 111 19.43 -24.39 9.67
C SER A 111 19.13 -25.86 9.41
N THR A 112 19.40 -26.29 8.19
CA THR A 112 19.28 -27.65 7.67
C THR A 112 19.92 -28.66 8.63
N GLU A 113 19.18 -29.13 9.63
CA GLU A 113 19.57 -30.26 10.47
C GLU A 113 18.67 -31.44 10.13
N THR A 114 19.33 -32.45 9.58
CA THR A 114 18.76 -33.74 9.21
C THR A 114 18.25 -34.44 10.47
N GLN A 115 16.93 -34.46 10.68
CA GLN A 115 16.34 -35.33 11.70
C GLN A 115 16.34 -36.77 11.20
N THR A 116 17.11 -37.59 11.91
CA THR A 116 17.09 -39.05 11.86
C THR A 116 15.76 -39.58 12.38
N ASP A 117 15.11 -40.40 11.55
CA ASP A 117 13.93 -41.21 11.87
C ASP A 117 14.08 -42.02 13.15
N THR A 118 13.07 -41.95 14.03
CA THR A 118 12.69 -43.10 14.87
C THR A 118 11.16 -43.22 15.01
N ASN A 119 10.64 -44.21 14.28
CA ASN A 119 9.55 -45.15 14.58
C ASN A 119 8.17 -44.65 15.06
N VAL A 120 7.20 -44.91 14.17
CA VAL A 120 5.76 -45.07 14.36
C VAL A 120 5.45 -46.39 15.09
N GLU A 121 4.52 -46.35 16.05
CA GLU A 121 3.77 -47.52 16.51
C GLU A 121 2.26 -47.27 16.31
N SER A 122 1.59 -48.25 15.71
CA SER A 122 0.22 -48.22 15.19
C SER A 122 -0.86 -48.47 16.25
N GLY A 123 -2.09 -47.98 16.04
CA GLY A 123 -3.26 -48.45 16.80
C GLY A 123 -4.63 -47.91 16.38
N ALA A 124 -5.21 -48.53 15.34
CA ALA A 124 -6.63 -48.91 15.15
C ALA A 124 -7.82 -47.93 15.40
N ALA A 125 -8.65 -47.78 14.36
CA ALA A 125 -10.08 -47.41 14.42
C ALA A 125 -10.97 -48.58 14.92
N PRO A 126 -12.26 -48.34 15.20
CA PRO A 126 -13.28 -48.86 14.26
C PRO A 126 -14.60 -48.07 14.10
N GLU A 127 -15.15 -48.22 12.89
CA GLU A 127 -16.54 -48.49 12.45
C GLU A 127 -17.78 -47.61 12.77
N ALA A 128 -18.68 -47.67 11.78
CA ALA A 128 -19.88 -46.87 11.50
C ALA A 128 -21.20 -47.60 11.83
N THR A 129 -22.31 -46.82 11.89
CA THR A 129 -23.72 -47.19 11.54
C THR A 129 -24.55 -45.89 11.60
N ASP A 130 -25.16 -45.33 10.55
CA ASP A 130 -26.29 -45.72 9.68
C ASP A 130 -27.70 -45.29 10.17
N THR A 131 -28.51 -44.80 9.20
CA THR A 131 -29.98 -44.57 9.14
C THR A 131 -30.64 -43.34 9.78
N SER A 132 -31.21 -42.45 8.96
CA SER A 132 -32.66 -42.41 8.63
C SER A 132 -33.12 -41.08 7.96
N THR A 133 -33.77 -41.21 6.80
CA THR A 133 -34.70 -40.22 6.19
C THR A 133 -36.12 -40.48 6.75
N PRO A 134 -37.07 -39.51 6.74
CA PRO A 134 -38.06 -39.51 5.65
C PRO A 134 -38.72 -38.15 5.27
N THR A 135 -39.05 -38.06 3.97
CA THR A 135 -40.28 -37.52 3.33
C THR A 135 -40.54 -36.02 3.12
N GLU A 136 -40.83 -35.75 1.85
CA GLU A 136 -41.38 -34.56 1.16
C GLU A 136 -42.63 -33.92 1.78
N GLN A 137 -42.77 -32.60 1.58
CA GLN A 137 -44.06 -31.99 1.26
C GLN A 137 -43.89 -30.78 0.31
N SER A 138 -44.69 -30.82 -0.75
CA SER A 138 -44.79 -29.84 -1.85
C SER A 138 -45.75 -28.70 -1.48
N THR A 139 -45.43 -27.46 -1.86
CA THR A 139 -46.43 -26.42 -2.14
C THR A 139 -46.02 -25.59 -3.36
N THR A 140 -46.85 -25.69 -4.39
CA THR A 140 -46.99 -24.81 -5.57
C THR A 140 -47.40 -23.38 -5.20
N GLU A 141 -46.88 -22.39 -5.95
CA GLU A 141 -47.48 -21.11 -6.43
C GLU A 141 -46.33 -20.14 -6.77
N GLN A 142 -46.34 -19.25 -7.76
CA GLN A 142 -47.17 -18.95 -8.91
C GLN A 142 -46.25 -18.18 -9.88
N GLN A 143 -46.43 -18.43 -11.18
CA GLN A 143 -45.65 -17.87 -12.27
C GLN A 143 -46.37 -16.63 -12.81
N GLU A 144 -45.77 -15.45 -12.71
CA GLU A 144 -46.10 -14.28 -13.53
C GLU A 144 -44.95 -13.97 -14.49
N ALA A 145 -45.31 -13.63 -15.72
CA ALA A 145 -44.43 -13.54 -16.87
C ALA A 145 -44.38 -12.13 -17.48
N LEU A 146 -43.24 -11.84 -18.13
CA LEU A 146 -42.94 -10.89 -19.24
C LEU A 146 -42.49 -9.44 -18.89
N PRO A 147 -41.71 -8.74 -19.76
CA PRO A 147 -41.18 -9.13 -21.09
C PRO A 147 -39.65 -8.95 -21.32
N GLU A 148 -39.28 -9.30 -22.55
CA GLU A 148 -37.99 -9.59 -23.18
C GLU A 148 -36.95 -8.45 -23.38
N ARG A 149 -35.69 -8.91 -23.36
CA ARG A 149 -34.55 -8.70 -24.29
C ARG A 149 -34.30 -7.32 -24.91
N GLY A 150 -33.11 -6.80 -24.61
CA GLY A 150 -32.41 -5.87 -25.50
C GLY A 150 -31.10 -5.32 -24.93
N ALA A 151 -30.09 -6.16 -24.65
CA ALA A 151 -28.71 -5.69 -24.36
C ALA A 151 -27.59 -6.75 -24.43
N VAL A 152 -27.86 -8.02 -24.78
CA VAL A 152 -26.85 -9.10 -24.63
C VAL A 152 -26.01 -9.36 -25.89
N ASP A 153 -26.35 -8.75 -27.03
CA ASP A 153 -25.68 -9.07 -28.31
C ASP A 153 -24.50 -8.13 -28.68
N VAL A 154 -24.15 -7.16 -27.84
CA VAL A 154 -22.98 -6.28 -28.09
C VAL A 154 -21.73 -6.74 -27.31
N VAL A 155 -21.91 -7.44 -26.18
CA VAL A 155 -20.78 -7.91 -25.34
C VAL A 155 -20.11 -9.15 -25.95
N ASN A 156 -20.88 -10.04 -26.58
CA ASN A 156 -20.35 -11.28 -27.18
C ASN A 156 -19.54 -11.04 -28.47
N ALA A 157 -19.61 -9.85 -29.07
CA ALA A 157 -18.84 -9.51 -30.27
C ALA A 157 -17.41 -9.03 -29.95
N ALA A 158 -17.14 -8.57 -28.73
CA ALA A 158 -15.80 -8.12 -28.32
C ALA A 158 -14.91 -9.26 -27.79
N ILE A 159 -15.50 -10.37 -27.34
CA ILE A 159 -14.78 -11.51 -26.74
C ILE A 159 -14.12 -12.42 -27.81
N ASN A 160 -14.57 -12.37 -29.07
CA ASN A 160 -14.07 -13.25 -30.14
C ASN A 160 -12.82 -12.73 -30.89
N GLN A 161 -12.15 -11.67 -30.42
CA GLN A 161 -10.89 -11.17 -31.04
C GLN A 161 -9.64 -11.27 -30.16
N ILE A 162 -9.76 -11.79 -28.93
CA ILE A 162 -8.59 -12.03 -28.08
C ILE A 162 -8.27 -13.52 -28.13
N ASN A 163 -7.34 -13.88 -29.01
CA ASN A 163 -6.78 -15.22 -29.07
C ASN A 163 -5.80 -15.40 -27.89
N ILE A 164 -6.32 -15.78 -26.72
CA ILE A 164 -5.49 -16.18 -25.57
C ILE A 164 -5.14 -17.66 -25.76
N PRO A 165 -3.85 -18.03 -25.91
CA PRO A 165 -3.46 -19.44 -25.88
C PRO A 165 -3.73 -19.99 -24.47
N ALA A 166 -4.39 -21.16 -24.41
CA ALA A 166 -4.68 -21.87 -23.18
C ALA A 166 -3.39 -22.10 -22.37
N VAL A 167 -3.36 -21.56 -21.15
CA VAL A 167 -2.33 -21.88 -20.16
C VAL A 167 -2.72 -23.20 -19.52
N ASP A 168 -1.82 -24.17 -19.64
CA ASP A 168 -1.92 -25.49 -19.04
C ASP A 168 -1.75 -25.32 -17.51
N ASN A 169 -2.87 -25.33 -16.80
CA ASN A 169 -2.91 -25.26 -15.34
C ASN A 169 -2.53 -26.61 -14.74
N ALA A 170 -1.23 -26.82 -14.54
CA ALA A 170 -0.71 -27.89 -13.71
C ALA A 170 0.61 -27.47 -13.05
N ALA A 171 0.54 -26.73 -11.93
CA ALA A 171 1.58 -26.73 -10.88
C ALA A 171 1.16 -25.85 -9.67
N ILE A 172 0.14 -26.28 -8.93
CA ILE A 172 0.13 -26.09 -7.47
C ILE A 172 -0.27 -27.44 -6.88
N SER A 173 0.71 -28.32 -6.76
CA SER A 173 0.61 -29.53 -5.95
C SER A 173 1.93 -29.78 -5.24
N ASN A 174 1.85 -29.83 -3.91
CA ASN A 174 2.91 -30.23 -2.99
C ASN A 174 3.64 -31.49 -3.46
N PRO A 175 4.97 -31.56 -3.26
CA PRO A 175 5.63 -32.85 -3.11
C PRO A 175 6.56 -32.87 -1.89
N ALA A 176 6.11 -33.56 -0.84
CA ALA A 176 7.00 -34.20 0.12
C ALA A 176 6.47 -35.61 0.35
N THR A 177 6.92 -36.55 -0.49
CA THR A 177 7.06 -38.00 -0.24
C THR A 177 7.46 -38.67 -1.56
N ASP A 178 8.75 -38.96 -1.69
CA ASP A 178 9.26 -40.28 -2.11
C ASP A 178 10.73 -40.15 -2.52
N ALA A 179 11.57 -40.82 -1.74
CA ALA A 179 12.99 -40.99 -2.02
C ALA A 179 13.29 -42.42 -2.50
N VAL A 180 14.45 -42.52 -3.16
CA VAL A 180 15.33 -43.69 -3.33
C VAL A 180 15.08 -44.58 -4.56
N ASN A 181 15.96 -44.48 -5.58
CA ASN A 181 16.98 -45.50 -5.81
C ASN A 181 18.05 -45.20 -6.89
N SER A 182 19.29 -45.54 -6.53
CA SER A 182 20.38 -46.11 -7.35
C SER A 182 21.03 -45.27 -8.46
N ALA A 183 22.34 -44.98 -8.38
CA ALA A 183 23.45 -45.90 -8.64
C ALA A 183 24.81 -45.19 -8.57
N ALA A 184 25.83 -45.93 -8.10
CA ALA A 184 27.19 -45.51 -7.87
C ALA A 184 28.12 -45.69 -9.08
N GLN A 185 29.20 -44.89 -9.16
CA GLN A 185 30.47 -45.26 -9.83
C GLN A 185 31.66 -44.40 -9.31
N VAL A 186 32.52 -44.93 -8.42
CA VAL A 186 33.94 -45.36 -8.60
C VAL A 186 34.93 -44.22 -9.01
N ALA A 187 35.69 -43.62 -8.07
CA ALA A 187 37.10 -43.89 -7.63
C ALA A 187 38.20 -43.61 -8.70
N ALA A 188 39.41 -43.05 -8.48
CA ALA A 188 40.26 -42.55 -7.38
C ALA A 188 41.53 -41.88 -8.06
N PRO A 189 42.74 -41.78 -7.44
CA PRO A 189 43.20 -40.89 -6.36
C PRO A 189 44.45 -40.06 -6.76
N VAL A 190 44.79 -38.96 -6.05
CA VAL A 190 46.18 -38.45 -6.03
C VAL A 190 46.57 -37.85 -4.66
N THR A 191 47.40 -38.62 -3.96
CA THR A 191 48.60 -38.29 -3.15
C THR A 191 48.56 -37.26 -2.01
N VAL A 192 48.78 -37.80 -0.81
CA VAL A 192 49.13 -37.14 0.45
C VAL A 192 50.64 -36.83 0.48
N ALA A 193 51.00 -35.62 0.94
CA ALA A 193 52.32 -35.33 1.51
C ALA A 193 52.16 -34.61 2.85
N GLN A 194 52.61 -35.27 3.92
CA GLN A 194 52.86 -34.72 5.26
C GLN A 194 54.11 -33.80 5.20
N ALA A 195 54.47 -32.90 6.13
CA ALA A 195 54.11 -32.68 7.51
C ALA A 195 54.59 -31.29 7.99
N ASN A 196 54.04 -30.85 9.13
CA ASN A 196 54.63 -30.01 10.18
C ASN A 196 54.88 -28.52 9.91
N THR A 197 54.14 -27.64 10.60
CA THR A 197 54.55 -27.09 11.91
C THR A 197 53.42 -26.30 12.56
N SER A 198 53.34 -26.43 13.88
CA SER A 198 52.45 -25.75 14.82
C SER A 198 52.58 -24.23 14.83
N ALA A 199 51.45 -23.53 14.78
CA ALA A 199 51.25 -22.23 15.41
C ALA A 199 49.76 -22.08 15.77
N ASP A 200 49.49 -21.61 16.98
CA ASP A 200 48.17 -21.28 17.53
C ASP A 200 47.27 -20.57 16.51
N VAL A 201 46.04 -21.09 16.33
CA VAL A 201 44.98 -20.40 15.60
C VAL A 201 43.87 -20.08 16.59
N ASP A 202 43.81 -18.79 16.93
CA ASP A 202 42.67 -18.09 17.50
C ASP A 202 41.38 -18.42 16.72
N PRO A 203 40.28 -18.87 17.36
CA PRO A 203 39.03 -19.15 16.66
C PRO A 203 38.26 -17.84 16.45
N SER A 204 38.87 -16.89 15.75
CA SER A 204 38.08 -15.88 15.04
C SER A 204 37.64 -16.51 13.72
N LEU A 205 36.43 -17.07 13.74
CA LEU A 205 35.67 -17.41 12.55
C LEU A 205 35.48 -16.14 11.71
N SER A 206 36.47 -15.81 10.89
CA SER A 206 36.31 -14.93 9.75
C SER A 206 35.42 -15.69 8.77
N PHE A 207 34.12 -15.45 8.84
CA PHE A 207 33.26 -15.64 7.68
C PHE A 207 33.91 -14.85 6.55
N ALA A 208 34.44 -15.54 5.55
CA ALA A 208 34.83 -14.90 4.31
C ALA A 208 33.55 -14.25 3.77
N ALA A 209 33.50 -12.92 3.80
CA ALA A 209 32.39 -12.16 3.26
C ALA A 209 32.15 -12.65 1.82
N GLU A 210 30.92 -13.06 1.54
CA GLU A 210 30.48 -13.27 0.17
C GLU A 210 30.78 -11.99 -0.64
N PRO A 211 31.08 -12.08 -1.95
CA PRO A 211 31.39 -10.91 -2.74
C PRO A 211 30.14 -10.05 -2.87
N HIS A 212 29.88 -9.19 -1.89
CA HIS A 212 28.82 -8.21 -1.99
C HIS A 212 29.15 -7.27 -3.16
N VAL A 213 28.20 -7.10 -4.07
CA VAL A 213 28.27 -6.11 -5.15
C VAL A 213 28.70 -4.78 -4.55
N ALA A 214 29.89 -4.31 -4.91
CA ALA A 214 30.49 -3.13 -4.28
C ALA A 214 29.61 -1.90 -4.53
N VAL A 215 29.12 -1.30 -3.45
CA VAL A 215 28.25 -0.12 -3.50
C VAL A 215 29.13 1.14 -3.38
N PRO A 216 29.15 2.03 -4.39
CA PRO A 216 29.86 3.31 -4.27
C PRO A 216 29.19 4.18 -3.19
N SER A 217 29.91 5.15 -2.61
CA SER A 217 29.37 6.04 -1.56
C SER A 217 28.24 6.95 -2.06
N SER A 218 28.08 7.08 -3.37
CA SER A 218 26.94 7.74 -4.00
C SER A 218 26.74 7.18 -5.40
N ALA A 219 25.49 7.16 -5.85
CA ALA A 219 25.14 6.80 -7.22
C ALA A 219 23.94 7.63 -7.67
N ARG A 220 23.88 7.86 -8.99
CA ARG A 220 22.82 8.62 -9.62
C ARG A 220 22.41 7.99 -10.93
N MET A 221 21.12 7.73 -11.06
CA MET A 221 20.52 7.27 -12.30
C MET A 221 19.89 8.46 -13.03
N PHE A 222 20.10 8.51 -14.34
CA PHE A 222 19.54 9.51 -15.25
C PHE A 222 18.78 8.80 -16.37
N GLY A 223 17.91 9.52 -17.08
CA GLY A 223 17.13 8.96 -18.21
C GLY A 223 15.66 8.68 -17.88
N PHE A 224 15.23 8.92 -16.64
CA PHE A 224 13.83 8.95 -16.30
C PHE A 224 13.14 10.18 -16.90
N THR A 225 11.92 9.98 -17.39
CA THR A 225 10.96 11.05 -17.67
C THR A 225 10.02 11.17 -16.48
N HIS A 226 10.01 12.31 -15.80
CA HIS A 226 9.07 12.56 -14.71
C HIS A 226 7.64 12.60 -15.24
N VAL A 227 6.71 12.03 -14.46
CA VAL A 227 5.29 11.98 -14.78
C VAL A 227 4.51 12.50 -13.59
N GLN A 228 3.91 13.68 -13.76
CA GLN A 228 2.97 14.22 -12.78
C GLN A 228 1.69 13.36 -12.77
N GLN A 229 1.32 12.81 -11.62
CA GLN A 229 0.12 11.98 -11.49
C GLN A 229 -1.16 12.75 -11.81
N THR A 230 -2.11 12.06 -12.41
CA THR A 230 -3.52 12.44 -12.41
C THR A 230 -4.21 11.95 -11.11
N TRP A 231 -5.53 12.16 -11.02
CA TRP A 231 -6.34 11.72 -9.89
C TRP A 231 -6.13 10.24 -9.56
N ASN A 232 -5.81 9.94 -8.29
CA ASN A 232 -5.54 8.59 -7.77
C ASN A 232 -4.56 7.75 -8.62
N ASN A 233 -3.55 8.38 -9.21
CA ASN A 233 -2.71 7.74 -10.21
C ASN A 233 -1.23 7.58 -9.81
N CYS A 234 -0.92 7.58 -8.50
CA CYS A 234 0.45 7.46 -8.01
C CYS A 234 1.13 6.17 -8.52
N GLY A 235 0.46 5.02 -8.47
CA GLY A 235 0.96 3.75 -9.00
C GLY A 235 1.23 3.80 -10.51
N PRO A 236 0.23 4.11 -11.37
CA PRO A 236 0.43 4.20 -12.82
C PRO A 236 1.44 5.28 -13.24
N ALA A 237 1.53 6.40 -12.51
CA ALA A 237 2.54 7.41 -12.76
C ALA A 237 3.95 6.91 -12.42
N ASN A 238 4.17 6.28 -11.25
CA ASN A 238 5.47 5.75 -10.87
C ASN A 238 5.93 4.60 -11.78
N ILE A 239 5.03 3.69 -12.17
CA ILE A 239 5.42 2.64 -13.11
C ILE A 239 5.77 3.20 -14.48
N THR A 240 5.06 4.24 -14.94
CA THR A 240 5.40 4.96 -16.19
C THR A 240 6.78 5.62 -16.07
N MET A 241 7.08 6.27 -14.94
CA MET A 241 8.39 6.85 -14.68
C MET A 241 9.48 5.78 -14.73
N ALA A 242 9.33 4.67 -14.00
CA ALA A 242 10.32 3.59 -14.01
C ALA A 242 10.51 2.97 -15.41
N LEU A 243 9.44 2.73 -16.15
CA LEU A 243 9.50 2.19 -17.51
C LEU A 243 10.15 3.15 -18.51
N SER A 244 10.03 4.46 -18.30
CA SER A 244 10.67 5.46 -19.17
C SER A 244 12.20 5.35 -19.17
N TYR A 245 12.80 4.84 -18.10
CA TYR A 245 14.23 4.52 -18.03
C TYR A 245 14.67 3.54 -19.13
N TYR A 246 13.78 2.61 -19.48
CA TYR A 246 13.97 1.62 -20.54
C TYR A 246 13.42 2.07 -21.90
N GLY A 247 13.10 3.36 -22.04
CA GLY A 247 12.62 3.96 -23.29
C GLY A 247 11.14 3.69 -23.59
N TRP A 248 10.35 3.24 -22.62
CA TRP A 248 8.90 3.10 -22.79
C TRP A 248 8.25 4.45 -23.12
N GLN A 249 7.32 4.45 -24.09
CA GLN A 249 6.75 5.68 -24.68
C GLN A 249 5.24 5.86 -24.43
N ASP A 250 4.58 4.86 -23.85
CA ASP A 250 3.17 4.98 -23.48
C ASP A 250 3.00 5.84 -22.23
N THR A 251 1.75 6.10 -21.86
CA THR A 251 1.40 7.10 -20.84
C THR A 251 0.86 6.46 -19.58
N GLN A 252 0.85 7.22 -18.48
CA GLN A 252 0.15 6.81 -17.25
C GLN A 252 -1.33 6.49 -17.46
N ASN A 253 -1.98 7.05 -18.49
CA ASN A 253 -3.38 6.74 -18.82
C ASN A 253 -3.51 5.34 -19.41
N PHE A 254 -2.54 4.91 -20.22
CA PHE A 254 -2.48 3.54 -20.72
C PHE A 254 -2.23 2.56 -19.56
N ALA A 255 -1.24 2.84 -18.71
CA ALA A 255 -0.99 2.02 -17.52
C ALA A 255 -2.23 1.95 -16.61
N ALA A 256 -2.89 3.08 -16.34
CA ALA A 256 -4.10 3.15 -15.51
C ALA A 256 -5.26 2.35 -16.09
N SER A 257 -5.41 2.28 -17.42
CA SER A 257 -6.49 1.50 -18.05
C SER A 257 -6.39 -0.01 -17.77
N PHE A 258 -5.20 -0.48 -17.40
CA PHE A 258 -4.96 -1.86 -16.96
C PHE A 258 -4.97 -1.97 -15.43
N LEU A 259 -4.26 -1.08 -14.75
CA LEU A 259 -3.98 -1.17 -13.31
C LEU A 259 -5.16 -0.77 -12.43
N LYS A 260 -5.99 0.17 -12.89
CA LYS A 260 -7.11 0.74 -12.13
C LYS A 260 -8.18 1.23 -13.11
N PRO A 261 -8.90 0.31 -13.76
CA PRO A 261 -9.88 0.63 -14.80
C PRO A 261 -11.04 1.49 -14.27
N ASP A 262 -11.35 1.45 -12.98
CA ASP A 262 -12.13 2.49 -12.31
C ASP A 262 -11.23 3.70 -11.99
N ALA A 263 -11.62 4.88 -12.48
CA ALA A 263 -10.88 6.11 -12.23
C ALA A 263 -10.89 6.53 -10.75
N GLU A 264 -11.87 6.09 -9.96
CA GLU A 264 -12.03 6.42 -8.54
C GLU A 264 -11.36 5.43 -7.60
N ASP A 265 -10.90 4.28 -8.12
CA ASP A 265 -10.05 3.38 -7.38
C ASP A 265 -8.76 4.11 -6.95
N LYS A 266 -8.48 4.01 -5.65
CA LYS A 266 -7.43 4.72 -4.93
C LYS A 266 -6.17 3.88 -4.81
N ASN A 267 -6.30 2.58 -5.01
CA ASN A 267 -5.23 1.63 -4.85
C ASN A 267 -4.70 1.19 -6.20
N VAL A 268 -3.42 0.84 -6.24
CA VAL A 268 -2.89 -0.10 -7.21
C VAL A 268 -1.91 -0.94 -6.42
N SER A 269 -2.22 -2.21 -6.25
CA SER A 269 -1.38 -3.11 -5.48
C SER A 269 -0.05 -3.38 -6.21
N PRO A 270 1.04 -3.67 -5.47
CA PRO A 270 2.30 -4.07 -6.07
C PRO A 270 2.15 -5.27 -7.03
N HIS A 271 1.25 -6.21 -6.72
CA HIS A 271 1.00 -7.38 -7.57
C HIS A 271 0.43 -6.98 -8.94
N GLU A 272 -0.50 -6.03 -8.98
CA GLU A 272 -1.07 -5.51 -10.23
C GLU A 272 0.00 -4.79 -11.06
N MET A 273 0.86 -4.00 -10.42
CA MET A 273 2.00 -3.35 -11.07
C MET A 273 2.96 -4.36 -11.69
N ILE A 274 3.30 -5.42 -10.96
CA ILE A 274 4.14 -6.51 -11.47
C ILE A 274 3.48 -7.20 -12.67
N ASN A 275 2.19 -7.52 -12.55
CA ASN A 275 1.45 -8.19 -13.62
C ASN A 275 1.40 -7.32 -14.88
N PHE A 276 1.15 -6.01 -14.73
CA PHE A 276 1.21 -5.05 -15.82
C PHE A 276 2.58 -5.05 -16.49
N VAL A 277 3.67 -4.91 -15.73
CA VAL A 277 5.02 -4.91 -16.31
C VAL A 277 5.31 -6.21 -17.04
N ASN A 278 5.07 -7.34 -16.40
CA ASN A 278 5.44 -8.66 -16.92
C ASN A 278 4.60 -9.09 -18.13
N THR A 279 3.39 -8.53 -18.30
CA THR A 279 2.48 -8.89 -19.41
C THR A 279 2.38 -7.84 -20.51
N GLN A 280 2.55 -6.55 -20.19
CA GLN A 280 2.34 -5.43 -21.13
C GLN A 280 3.66 -4.81 -21.62
N THR A 281 4.81 -5.25 -21.12
CA THR A 281 6.11 -4.66 -21.47
C THR A 281 7.17 -5.72 -21.83
N GLN A 282 8.35 -5.26 -22.24
CA GLN A 282 9.50 -6.13 -22.58
C GLN A 282 10.46 -6.32 -21.40
N VAL A 283 10.27 -5.57 -20.31
CA VAL A 283 11.06 -5.69 -19.09
C VAL A 283 10.33 -6.61 -18.09
N ARG A 284 10.99 -6.88 -16.97
CA ARG A 284 10.48 -7.68 -15.87
C ARG A 284 10.34 -6.83 -14.62
N ALA A 285 9.49 -7.29 -13.72
CA ALA A 285 9.42 -6.73 -12.38
C ALA A 285 9.22 -7.80 -11.31
N VAL A 286 9.72 -7.49 -10.12
CA VAL A 286 9.51 -8.25 -8.90
C VAL A 286 9.33 -7.27 -7.74
N ALA A 287 8.45 -7.62 -6.79
CA ALA A 287 8.25 -6.88 -5.55
C ALA A 287 8.45 -7.79 -4.35
N ARG A 288 8.93 -7.21 -3.26
CA ARG A 288 9.19 -7.88 -1.99
C ARG A 288 8.89 -6.95 -0.82
N VAL A 289 8.69 -7.53 0.35
CA VAL A 289 8.61 -6.85 1.65
C VAL A 289 9.94 -6.98 2.39
N GLY A 290 10.14 -6.19 3.44
CA GLY A 290 11.32 -6.29 4.29
C GLY A 290 12.61 -5.75 3.66
N GLY A 291 12.51 -4.91 2.61
CA GLY A 291 13.68 -4.26 2.02
C GLY A 291 14.41 -3.37 3.03
N ASP A 292 15.68 -3.06 2.75
CA ASP A 292 16.47 -2.13 3.54
C ASP A 292 17.19 -1.09 2.67
N ILE A 293 17.67 -0.03 3.31
CA ILE A 293 18.37 1.09 2.65
C ILE A 293 19.55 0.59 1.79
N GLU A 294 20.34 -0.36 2.28
CA GLU A 294 21.53 -0.84 1.59
C GLU A 294 21.19 -1.66 0.34
N MET A 295 20.10 -2.42 0.38
CA MET A 295 19.56 -3.12 -0.77
C MET A 295 19.10 -2.15 -1.86
N ILE A 296 18.36 -1.10 -1.49
CA ILE A 296 17.93 -0.06 -2.44
C ILE A 296 19.15 0.61 -3.09
N LYS A 297 20.21 0.91 -2.31
CA LYS A 297 21.48 1.44 -2.86
C LYS A 297 22.13 0.49 -3.85
N ARG A 298 22.15 -0.82 -3.58
CA ARG A 298 22.69 -1.82 -4.53
C ARG A 298 21.95 -1.80 -5.86
N PHE A 299 20.62 -1.75 -5.85
CA PHE A 299 19.84 -1.64 -7.09
C PHE A 299 20.15 -0.35 -7.85
N VAL A 300 20.14 0.79 -7.16
CA VAL A 300 20.42 2.10 -7.77
C VAL A 300 21.85 2.17 -8.33
N ALA A 301 22.84 1.64 -7.61
CA ALA A 301 24.23 1.57 -8.05
C ALA A 301 24.42 0.70 -9.30
N ASN A 302 23.52 -0.27 -9.50
CA ASN A 302 23.48 -1.16 -10.67
C ASN A 302 22.47 -0.72 -11.73
N ASN A 303 21.99 0.54 -11.67
CA ASN A 303 21.08 1.11 -12.66
C ASN A 303 19.75 0.36 -12.81
N ILE A 304 19.25 -0.26 -11.73
CA ILE A 304 17.95 -0.93 -11.70
C ILE A 304 16.94 0.01 -11.03
N PRO A 305 15.93 0.53 -11.76
CA PRO A 305 14.87 1.35 -11.19
C PRO A 305 14.15 0.66 -10.03
N VAL A 306 13.96 1.42 -8.95
CA VAL A 306 13.26 0.98 -7.74
C VAL A 306 12.09 1.91 -7.46
N ILE A 307 10.93 1.32 -7.21
CA ILE A 307 9.74 2.01 -6.70
C ILE A 307 9.52 1.52 -5.26
N VAL A 308 9.31 2.44 -4.33
CA VAL A 308 8.95 2.15 -2.94
C VAL A 308 7.54 2.63 -2.64
N GLU A 309 6.83 1.87 -1.82
CA GLU A 309 5.50 2.24 -1.32
C GLU A 309 5.65 2.91 0.06
N THR A 310 5.21 4.16 0.20
CA THR A 310 5.47 4.97 1.39
C THR A 310 4.21 5.60 1.94
N GLY A 311 4.20 5.83 3.25
CA GLY A 311 3.23 6.74 3.87
C GLY A 311 3.55 8.18 3.48
N TYR A 312 2.53 8.95 3.14
CA TYR A 312 2.65 10.36 2.81
C TYR A 312 1.60 11.19 3.55
N MET A 313 1.97 12.38 4.00
CA MET A 313 1.09 13.33 4.70
C MET A 313 1.27 14.72 4.11
N PRO A 314 0.61 15.06 2.99
CA PRO A 314 0.69 16.41 2.43
C PRO A 314 0.00 17.42 3.34
N GLU A 315 0.42 18.68 3.27
CA GLU A 315 -0.18 19.76 4.06
C GLU A 315 -1.71 19.83 3.83
N GLY A 316 -2.48 19.72 4.91
CA GLY A 316 -3.94 19.78 4.87
C GLY A 316 -4.66 18.45 4.60
N TYR A 317 -3.93 17.34 4.50
CA TYR A 317 -4.45 15.97 4.39
C TYR A 317 -3.96 15.10 5.55
N ASP A 318 -4.72 14.06 5.91
CA ASP A 318 -4.19 13.00 6.77
C ASP A 318 -3.31 12.02 5.97
N TRP A 319 -2.77 11.01 6.66
CA TRP A 319 -1.98 9.93 6.07
C TRP A 319 -2.67 9.27 4.86
N LEU A 320 -1.88 9.05 3.82
CA LEU A 320 -2.24 8.32 2.61
C LEU A 320 -1.07 7.44 2.14
N GLY A 321 -1.38 6.37 1.41
CA GLY A 321 -0.39 5.56 0.70
C GLY A 321 0.06 6.23 -0.58
N HIS A 322 1.35 6.15 -0.87
CA HIS A 322 1.97 6.78 -2.02
C HIS A 322 3.09 5.91 -2.59
N TYR A 323 3.47 6.17 -3.83
CA TYR A 323 4.63 5.54 -4.46
C TYR A 323 5.66 6.60 -4.81
N GLN A 324 6.93 6.25 -4.63
CA GLN A 324 8.06 7.10 -5.00
C GLN A 324 9.09 6.28 -5.77
N THR A 325 9.69 6.89 -6.79
CA THR A 325 10.76 6.26 -7.58
C THR A 325 12.12 6.72 -7.08
N VAL A 326 12.97 5.79 -6.66
CA VAL A 326 14.33 6.11 -6.17
C VAL A 326 15.27 6.22 -7.37
N VAL A 327 15.93 7.38 -7.52
CA VAL A 327 16.80 7.69 -8.68
C VAL A 327 18.25 7.97 -8.29
N GLY A 328 18.59 7.89 -7.01
CA GLY A 328 19.94 8.15 -6.54
C GLY A 328 20.07 8.08 -5.02
N TYR A 329 21.30 8.04 -4.53
CA TYR A 329 21.64 8.20 -3.12
C TYR A 329 23.01 8.84 -2.94
N ASP A 330 23.26 9.39 -1.75
CA ASP A 330 24.55 9.96 -1.36
C ASP A 330 24.80 9.77 0.14
N ASP A 331 25.75 8.91 0.49
CA ASP A 331 26.12 8.61 1.87
C ASP A 331 26.83 9.76 2.56
N THR A 332 27.42 10.70 1.81
CA THR A 332 28.06 11.88 2.41
C THR A 332 27.03 12.82 3.02
N THR A 333 25.82 12.85 2.46
CA THR A 333 24.71 13.66 2.94
C THR A 333 23.61 12.85 3.63
N GLY A 334 23.62 11.51 3.49
CA GLY A 334 22.68 10.60 4.11
C GLY A 334 21.28 10.64 3.49
N ASN A 335 21.20 10.86 2.17
CA ASN A 335 19.93 11.08 1.47
C ASN A 335 19.75 10.19 0.25
N PHE A 336 18.50 9.82 0.00
CA PHE A 336 18.03 9.40 -1.30
C PHE A 336 17.61 10.62 -2.14
N PHE A 337 17.61 10.42 -3.45
CA PHE A 337 16.99 11.33 -4.40
C PHE A 337 15.82 10.63 -5.06
N LEU A 338 14.64 11.25 -4.99
CA LEU A 338 13.38 10.64 -5.37
C LEU A 338 12.72 11.41 -6.51
N TYR A 339 12.09 10.70 -7.43
CA TYR A 339 11.08 11.27 -8.31
C TYR A 339 9.71 10.94 -7.73
N ASP A 340 8.95 11.99 -7.45
CA ASP A 340 7.65 11.90 -6.83
C ASP A 340 6.58 12.34 -7.83
N SER A 341 5.57 11.51 -8.05
CA SER A 341 4.53 11.81 -9.04
C SER A 341 3.61 12.96 -8.61
N PHE A 342 3.59 13.33 -7.33
CA PHE A 342 2.84 14.46 -6.80
C PHE A 342 3.72 15.71 -6.63
N LEU A 343 4.88 15.57 -5.99
CA LEU A 343 5.77 16.69 -5.64
C LEU A 343 6.73 17.11 -6.77
N GLY A 344 6.96 16.25 -7.76
CA GLY A 344 7.86 16.52 -8.87
C GLY A 344 9.19 15.76 -8.81
N SER A 345 10.13 16.18 -9.64
CA SER A 345 11.46 15.57 -9.77
C SER A 345 12.59 16.41 -9.14
N GLY A 346 12.27 17.31 -8.21
CA GLY A 346 13.22 18.28 -7.67
C GLY A 346 13.66 19.35 -8.67
N GLU A 347 14.52 20.27 -8.23
CA GLU A 347 15.04 21.35 -9.08
C GLU A 347 15.86 20.77 -10.24
N ASN A 348 15.56 21.18 -11.47
CA ASN A 348 16.24 20.72 -12.70
C ASN A 348 16.25 19.18 -12.93
N GLY A 349 15.35 18.43 -12.29
CA GLY A 349 15.33 16.97 -12.41
C GLY A 349 16.36 16.26 -11.53
N GLU A 350 16.97 16.96 -10.58
CA GLU A 350 17.96 16.43 -9.64
C GLU A 350 17.34 15.61 -8.50
N GLY A 351 16.07 15.21 -8.58
CA GLY A 351 15.35 14.47 -7.56
C GLY A 351 15.07 15.29 -6.30
N ILE A 352 13.99 14.95 -5.63
CA ILE A 352 13.67 15.47 -4.30
C ILE A 352 14.55 14.75 -3.30
N THR A 353 15.29 15.51 -2.50
CA THR A 353 16.15 14.96 -1.46
C THR A 353 15.32 14.55 -0.25
N GLU A 354 15.45 13.30 0.18
CA GLU A 354 14.86 12.78 1.41
C GLU A 354 15.92 12.00 2.20
N SER A 355 16.02 12.25 3.51
CA SER A 355 17.03 11.57 4.33
C SER A 355 16.69 10.10 4.50
N TYR A 356 17.72 9.25 4.64
CA TYR A 356 17.51 7.81 4.84
C TYR A 356 16.54 7.49 6.00
N PRO A 357 16.66 8.12 7.19
CA PRO A 357 15.74 7.84 8.29
C PRO A 357 14.31 8.31 8.02
N LEU A 358 14.13 9.41 7.28
CA LEU A 358 12.79 9.93 6.96
C LEU A 358 12.09 9.00 5.98
N LEU A 359 12.78 8.59 4.91
CA LEU A 359 12.23 7.64 3.94
C LEU A 359 11.90 6.31 4.64
N ASP A 360 12.81 5.76 5.44
CA ASP A 360 12.60 4.49 6.14
C ASP A 360 11.39 4.55 7.10
N SER A 361 11.23 5.66 7.82
CA SER A 361 10.06 5.89 8.68
C SER A 361 8.75 5.91 7.89
N ASN A 362 8.73 6.49 6.69
CA ASN A 362 7.55 6.51 5.83
C ASN A 362 7.30 5.14 5.17
N TRP A 363 8.38 4.44 4.82
CA TRP A 363 8.38 3.13 4.18
C TRP A 363 7.93 2.00 5.12
N GLN A 364 8.16 2.16 6.42
CA GLN A 364 7.67 1.26 7.47
C GLN A 364 6.16 1.04 7.36
N ALA A 365 5.38 2.05 6.99
CA ALA A 365 3.92 1.94 6.91
C ALA A 365 3.41 0.87 5.92
N PHE A 366 4.28 0.42 5.01
CA PHE A 366 4.01 -0.61 3.99
C PHE A 366 4.96 -1.80 4.13
N ASN A 367 5.40 -2.12 5.36
CA ASN A 367 6.30 -3.24 5.64
C ASN A 367 7.58 -3.26 4.77
N ARG A 368 8.07 -2.06 4.43
CA ARG A 368 9.20 -1.86 3.52
C ARG A 368 9.02 -2.55 2.17
N THR A 369 7.83 -2.43 1.60
CA THR A 369 7.49 -2.94 0.27
C THR A 369 8.20 -2.14 -0.82
N PHE A 370 8.90 -2.84 -1.70
CA PHE A 370 9.52 -2.26 -2.88
C PHE A 370 9.28 -3.11 -4.11
N MET A 371 9.41 -2.49 -5.26
CA MET A 371 9.36 -3.11 -6.58
C MET A 371 10.59 -2.68 -7.37
N VAL A 372 11.20 -3.63 -8.07
CA VAL A 372 12.27 -3.34 -9.02
C VAL A 372 11.83 -3.70 -10.43
N VAL A 373 12.23 -2.88 -11.40
CA VAL A 373 11.95 -3.07 -12.83
C VAL A 373 13.27 -3.25 -13.57
N TYR A 374 13.45 -4.34 -14.30
CA TYR A 374 14.75 -4.76 -14.83
C TYR A 374 14.64 -5.45 -16.19
N GLN A 375 15.71 -5.42 -16.98
CA GLN A 375 15.74 -6.17 -18.23
C GLN A 375 15.83 -7.67 -17.95
N PRO A 376 15.27 -8.56 -18.79
CA PRO A 376 15.35 -10.01 -18.58
C PRO A 376 16.77 -10.54 -18.38
N GLU A 377 17.78 -9.94 -19.00
CA GLU A 377 19.20 -10.28 -18.82
C GLU A 377 19.74 -10.00 -17.41
N ASP A 378 19.14 -9.06 -16.67
CA ASP A 378 19.56 -8.66 -15.32
C ASP A 378 18.94 -9.54 -14.21
N GLU A 379 18.10 -10.52 -14.55
CA GLU A 379 17.43 -11.43 -13.60
C GLU A 379 18.41 -12.07 -12.60
N GLY A 380 19.60 -12.48 -13.07
CA GLY A 380 20.64 -13.05 -12.22
C GLY A 380 21.17 -12.06 -11.18
N LEU A 381 21.44 -10.82 -11.61
CA LEU A 381 21.90 -9.74 -10.73
C LEU A 381 20.82 -9.31 -9.75
N VAL A 382 19.56 -9.22 -10.19
CA VAL A 382 18.43 -8.92 -9.29
C VAL A 382 18.31 -9.97 -8.21
N ARG A 383 18.40 -11.26 -8.56
CA ARG A 383 18.38 -12.35 -7.57
C ARG A 383 19.57 -12.28 -6.60
N GLU A 384 20.76 -11.95 -7.10
CA GLU A 384 21.96 -11.76 -6.28
C GLU A 384 21.79 -10.59 -5.29
N ILE A 385 21.25 -9.45 -5.73
CA ILE A 385 21.01 -8.29 -4.86
C ILE A 385 19.93 -8.58 -3.82
N LEU A 386 18.84 -9.26 -4.21
CA LEU A 386 17.78 -9.68 -3.30
C LEU A 386 18.29 -10.65 -2.23
N GLY A 387 19.22 -11.54 -2.58
CA GLY A 387 19.69 -12.59 -1.67
C GLY A 387 18.53 -13.41 -1.13
N ASP A 388 18.44 -13.53 0.19
CA ASP A 388 17.36 -14.24 0.88
C ASP A 388 15.96 -13.70 0.57
N LEU A 389 15.83 -12.38 0.31
CA LEU A 389 14.54 -11.79 -0.07
C LEU A 389 14.06 -12.25 -1.45
N ALA A 390 14.88 -12.97 -2.23
CA ALA A 390 14.42 -13.57 -3.47
C ALA A 390 13.31 -14.60 -3.21
N ASP A 391 13.32 -15.27 -2.06
CA ASP A 391 12.24 -16.14 -1.62
C ASP A 391 11.17 -15.31 -0.88
N PRO A 392 9.89 -15.32 -1.32
CA PRO A 392 8.83 -14.53 -0.69
C PRO A 392 8.51 -14.97 0.74
N THR A 393 8.68 -16.25 1.09
CA THR A 393 8.49 -16.75 2.46
C THR A 393 9.59 -16.21 3.35
N VAL A 394 10.85 -16.27 2.92
CA VAL A 394 11.98 -15.73 3.68
C VAL A 394 11.89 -14.20 3.80
N ALA A 395 11.44 -13.50 2.75
CA ALA A 395 11.16 -12.07 2.81
C ALA A 395 10.12 -11.72 3.89
N ALA A 396 9.05 -12.52 4.01
CA ALA A 396 8.05 -12.34 5.07
C ALA A 396 8.62 -12.62 6.46
N GLU A 397 9.51 -13.61 6.62
CA GLU A 397 10.20 -13.88 7.90
C GLU A 397 11.13 -12.73 8.32
N ILE A 398 11.92 -12.18 7.38
CA ILE A 398 12.80 -11.02 7.62
C ILE A 398 11.98 -9.78 7.98
N ALA A 399 10.88 -9.55 7.27
CA ALA A 399 9.96 -8.45 7.55
C ALA A 399 9.30 -8.61 8.94
N LEU A 400 8.90 -9.83 9.31
CA LEU A 400 8.37 -10.16 10.63
C LEU A 400 9.40 -9.85 11.73
N GLU A 401 10.66 -10.28 11.58
CA GLU A 401 11.71 -10.02 12.56
C GLU A 401 11.90 -8.51 12.80
N THR A 402 11.93 -7.76 11.70
CA THR A 402 12.09 -6.30 11.73
C THR A 402 10.92 -5.65 12.44
N ALA A 403 9.69 -6.01 12.10
CA ALA A 403 8.49 -5.48 12.72
C ALA A 403 8.40 -5.84 14.22
N GLN A 404 8.79 -7.06 14.60
CA GLN A 404 8.87 -7.48 16.01
C GLN A 404 9.91 -6.67 16.79
N ARG A 405 11.08 -6.40 16.20
CA ARG A 405 12.10 -5.54 16.82
C ARG A 405 11.56 -4.13 17.05
N GLU A 406 10.92 -3.54 16.05
CA GLU A 406 10.33 -2.20 16.13
C GLU A 406 9.21 -2.14 17.19
N ALA A 407 8.35 -3.15 17.25
CA ALA A 407 7.30 -3.24 18.28
C ALA A 407 7.89 -3.45 19.69
N ARG A 408 9.04 -4.14 19.83
CA ARG A 408 9.75 -4.24 21.12
C ARG A 408 10.32 -2.89 21.56
N GLU A 409 10.82 -2.09 20.63
CA GLU A 409 11.39 -0.76 20.88
C GLU A 409 10.30 0.27 21.21
N ASP A 410 9.21 0.27 20.46
CA ASP A 410 8.03 1.10 20.70
C ASP A 410 6.74 0.30 20.60
N ARG A 411 6.16 -0.01 21.77
CA ARG A 411 4.89 -0.74 21.89
C ARG A 411 3.70 0.02 21.32
N GLN A 412 3.83 1.33 21.15
CA GLN A 412 2.81 2.21 20.58
C GLN A 412 3.02 2.45 19.07
N ASN A 413 3.94 1.72 18.43
CA ASN A 413 4.08 1.75 16.99
C ASN A 413 3.01 0.87 16.32
N GLY A 414 1.90 1.49 15.90
CA GLY A 414 0.80 0.81 15.22
C GLY A 414 1.21 0.15 13.90
N PHE A 415 2.11 0.77 13.13
CA PHE A 415 2.61 0.20 11.87
C PHE A 415 3.46 -1.06 12.11
N ALA A 416 4.28 -1.08 13.16
CA ALA A 416 5.05 -2.28 13.52
C ALA A 416 4.11 -3.46 13.84
N TRP A 417 3.07 -3.25 14.64
CA TRP A 417 2.07 -4.29 14.91
C TRP A 417 1.31 -4.72 13.66
N PHE A 418 0.96 -3.77 12.78
CA PHE A 418 0.32 -4.10 11.52
C PHE A 418 1.23 -4.94 10.62
N ASN A 419 2.51 -4.61 10.55
CA ASN A 419 3.51 -5.34 9.77
C ASN A 419 3.78 -6.75 10.32
N ILE A 420 3.73 -6.94 11.64
CA ILE A 420 3.73 -8.28 12.25
C ILE A 420 2.54 -9.08 11.72
N GLY A 421 1.33 -8.50 11.74
CA GLY A 421 0.12 -9.11 11.19
C GLY A 421 0.24 -9.46 9.72
N SER A 422 0.68 -8.51 8.89
CA SER A 422 0.86 -8.70 7.44
C SER A 422 1.86 -9.80 7.12
N SER A 423 2.98 -9.85 7.87
CA SER A 423 4.02 -10.87 7.66
C SER A 423 3.53 -12.26 8.10
N LEU A 424 2.85 -12.36 9.25
CA LEU A 424 2.25 -13.61 9.72
C LEU A 424 1.13 -14.11 8.79
N ASN A 425 0.33 -13.20 8.23
CA ASN A 425 -0.68 -13.53 7.20
C ASN A 425 -0.02 -14.14 5.97
N ALA A 426 1.06 -13.53 5.46
CA ALA A 426 1.82 -14.06 4.33
C ALA A 426 2.46 -15.44 4.63
N LEU A 427 2.74 -15.74 5.90
CA LEU A 427 3.23 -17.03 6.37
C LEU A 427 2.11 -18.04 6.69
N GLY A 428 0.84 -17.68 6.51
CA GLY A 428 -0.33 -18.54 6.82
C GLY A 428 -0.58 -18.74 8.32
N ARG A 429 0.06 -17.95 9.19
CA ARG A 429 -0.09 -18.00 10.66
C ARG A 429 -1.24 -17.10 11.11
N TYR A 430 -2.45 -17.42 10.64
CA TYR A 430 -3.59 -16.50 10.71
C TYR A 430 -4.03 -16.14 12.13
N GLU A 431 -3.95 -17.03 13.12
CA GLU A 431 -4.34 -16.71 14.50
C GLU A 431 -3.40 -15.67 15.14
N GLU A 432 -2.10 -15.83 14.92
CA GLU A 432 -1.10 -14.87 15.40
C GLU A 432 -1.21 -13.55 14.62
N ALA A 433 -1.50 -13.62 13.32
CA ALA A 433 -1.77 -12.44 12.50
C ALA A 433 -2.99 -11.66 13.01
N ALA A 434 -4.07 -12.34 13.38
CA ALA A 434 -5.30 -11.72 13.88
C ALA A 434 -5.03 -10.97 15.19
N ALA A 435 -4.28 -11.59 16.12
CA ALA A 435 -3.86 -10.97 17.37
C ALA A 435 -2.97 -9.73 17.13
N ALA A 436 -2.07 -9.79 16.15
CA ALA A 436 -1.22 -8.65 15.78
C ALA A 436 -2.02 -7.50 15.16
N PHE A 437 -2.98 -7.79 14.28
CA PHE A 437 -3.86 -6.76 13.70
C PHE A 437 -4.80 -6.15 14.74
N ASP A 438 -5.31 -6.94 15.69
CA ASP A 438 -6.09 -6.42 16.81
C ASP A 438 -5.24 -5.46 17.65
N GLN A 439 -3.99 -5.83 17.93
CA GLN A 439 -3.07 -4.96 18.66
C GLN A 439 -2.78 -3.67 17.89
N ALA A 440 -2.55 -3.75 16.58
CA ALA A 440 -2.36 -2.57 15.73
C ALA A 440 -3.57 -1.63 15.77
N ARG A 441 -4.79 -2.18 15.67
CA ARG A 441 -6.05 -1.43 15.78
C ARG A 441 -6.27 -0.82 17.17
N ARG A 442 -5.83 -1.49 18.25
CA ARG A 442 -5.88 -0.96 19.63
C ARG A 442 -4.93 0.20 19.84
N VAL A 443 -3.72 0.12 19.28
CA VAL A 443 -2.74 1.21 19.31
C VAL A 443 -3.22 2.40 18.48
N GLY A 444 -3.86 2.12 17.34
CA GLY A 444 -4.39 3.11 16.42
C GLY A 444 -3.62 3.12 15.11
N LEU A 445 -4.36 3.08 14.00
CA LEU A 445 -3.84 3.11 12.64
C LEU A 445 -4.54 4.20 11.86
N PRO A 446 -3.91 4.79 10.83
CA PRO A 446 -4.59 5.69 9.92
C PRO A 446 -5.92 5.12 9.40
N TRP A 447 -6.98 5.92 9.41
CA TRP A 447 -8.30 5.45 8.99
C TRP A 447 -8.37 4.97 7.53
N ARG A 448 -7.45 5.44 6.67
CA ARG A 448 -7.30 5.03 5.26
C ARG A 448 -6.44 3.77 5.06
N MET A 449 -5.96 3.12 6.12
CA MET A 449 -5.04 1.98 5.99
C MET A 449 -5.60 0.88 5.07
N LEU A 450 -6.90 0.59 5.18
CA LEU A 450 -7.60 -0.43 4.38
C LEU A 450 -7.96 0.02 2.97
N TRP A 451 -7.54 1.21 2.53
CA TRP A 451 -7.57 1.55 1.11
C TRP A 451 -6.45 0.85 0.35
N TYR A 452 -5.34 0.54 1.02
CA TYR A 452 -4.12 0.05 0.38
C TYR A 452 -3.73 -1.35 0.86
N GLN A 453 -4.08 -1.71 2.10
CA GLN A 453 -3.61 -2.95 2.74
C GLN A 453 -4.78 -3.79 3.25
N PHE A 454 -4.96 -4.97 2.65
CA PHE A 454 -6.13 -5.82 2.82
C PHE A 454 -5.91 -7.07 3.69
N GLY A 455 -4.67 -7.28 4.17
CA GLY A 455 -4.30 -8.42 5.02
C GLY A 455 -5.26 -8.69 6.19
N PRO A 456 -5.78 -7.67 6.90
CA PRO A 456 -6.78 -7.90 7.95
C PRO A 456 -8.04 -8.63 7.49
N PHE A 457 -8.54 -8.36 6.28
CA PHE A 457 -9.73 -9.05 5.76
C PHE A 457 -9.47 -10.54 5.59
N GLU A 458 -8.36 -10.89 4.95
CA GLU A 458 -7.94 -12.29 4.75
C GLU A 458 -7.73 -13.01 6.08
N THR A 459 -6.98 -12.37 6.97
CA THR A 459 -6.66 -12.94 8.27
C THR A 459 -7.92 -13.22 9.08
N TYR A 460 -8.80 -12.23 9.26
CA TYR A 460 -10.02 -12.41 10.05
C TYR A 460 -10.98 -13.42 9.40
N TYR A 461 -11.03 -13.49 8.08
CA TYR A 461 -11.80 -14.50 7.37
C TYR A 461 -11.30 -15.92 7.67
N ASN A 462 -9.98 -16.15 7.60
CA ASN A 462 -9.39 -17.48 7.80
C ASN A 462 -9.52 -18.00 9.25
N VAL A 463 -9.60 -17.10 10.24
CA VAL A 463 -9.86 -17.47 11.65
C VAL A 463 -11.34 -17.49 12.02
N GLY A 464 -12.24 -17.34 11.04
CA GLY A 464 -13.69 -17.40 11.24
C GLY A 464 -14.32 -16.16 11.88
N ARG A 465 -13.57 -15.05 12.02
CA ARG A 465 -14.04 -13.78 12.58
C ARG A 465 -14.75 -12.94 11.51
N TYR A 466 -15.82 -13.48 10.95
CA TYR A 466 -16.57 -12.85 9.85
C TYR A 466 -17.22 -11.51 10.23
N ASP A 467 -17.62 -11.35 11.50
CA ASP A 467 -18.16 -10.09 11.99
C ASP A 467 -17.11 -8.95 11.97
N ASP A 468 -15.85 -9.27 12.26
CA ASP A 468 -14.75 -8.31 12.14
C ASP A 468 -14.49 -7.92 10.69
N VAL A 469 -14.50 -8.89 9.77
CA VAL A 469 -14.38 -8.61 8.33
C VAL A 469 -15.51 -7.67 7.88
N MET A 470 -16.76 -7.97 8.24
CA MET A 470 -17.91 -7.15 7.84
C MET A 470 -17.90 -5.77 8.50
N SER A 471 -17.40 -5.66 9.73
CA SER A 471 -17.19 -4.37 10.40
C SER A 471 -16.19 -3.49 9.64
N LEU A 472 -15.03 -4.05 9.27
CA LEU A 472 -14.01 -3.35 8.51
C LEU A 472 -14.47 -3.03 7.08
N VAL A 473 -15.18 -3.95 6.42
CA VAL A 473 -15.82 -3.72 5.11
C VAL A 473 -16.76 -2.53 5.19
N ASN A 474 -17.64 -2.49 6.19
CA ASN A 474 -18.58 -1.39 6.36
C ASN A 474 -17.85 -0.07 6.59
N VAL A 475 -16.76 -0.05 7.35
CA VAL A 475 -15.95 1.16 7.55
C VAL A 475 -15.36 1.64 6.24
N ASN A 476 -14.78 0.73 5.44
CA ASN A 476 -14.16 1.07 4.17
C ASN A 476 -15.17 1.59 3.15
N LEU A 477 -16.34 0.95 3.05
CA LEU A 477 -17.44 1.37 2.18
C LEU A 477 -18.04 2.75 2.56
N ASN A 478 -17.81 3.24 3.78
CA ASN A 478 -18.37 4.51 4.25
C ASN A 478 -17.32 5.61 4.42
N ASN A 479 -16.03 5.32 4.20
CA ASN A 479 -14.97 6.30 4.41
C ASN A 479 -14.30 6.79 3.12
N GLY A 480 -14.67 6.28 1.95
CA GLY A 480 -14.06 6.59 0.65
C GLY A 480 -13.44 5.37 -0.05
N GLY A 481 -13.40 4.21 0.61
CA GLY A 481 -12.98 2.94 0.05
C GLY A 481 -14.06 2.22 -0.76
N GLU A 482 -15.21 2.85 -1.05
CA GLU A 482 -16.32 2.18 -1.77
C GLU A 482 -15.99 1.78 -3.21
N TYR A 483 -14.91 2.32 -3.79
CA TYR A 483 -14.44 2.03 -5.14
C TYR A 483 -13.33 0.97 -5.17
N VAL A 484 -12.87 0.50 -4.01
CA VAL A 484 -11.80 -0.50 -3.89
C VAL A 484 -12.42 -1.89 -4.00
N GLU A 485 -12.10 -2.62 -5.05
CA GLU A 485 -12.70 -3.91 -5.40
C GLU A 485 -12.49 -4.98 -4.33
N GLU A 486 -11.35 -4.97 -3.63
CA GLU A 486 -11.03 -5.93 -2.57
C GLU A 486 -12.05 -5.86 -1.44
N THR A 487 -12.57 -4.66 -1.15
CA THR A 487 -13.62 -4.44 -0.14
C THR A 487 -14.89 -5.23 -0.50
N HIS A 488 -15.31 -5.18 -1.76
CA HIS A 488 -16.49 -5.90 -2.22
C HIS A 488 -16.22 -7.40 -2.34
N TYR A 489 -15.01 -7.79 -2.73
CA TYR A 489 -14.61 -9.20 -2.78
C TYR A 489 -14.66 -9.85 -1.40
N TRP A 490 -14.04 -9.26 -0.38
CA TRP A 490 -14.06 -9.80 0.97
C TRP A 490 -15.46 -9.83 1.58
N GLN A 491 -16.30 -8.84 1.24
CA GLN A 491 -17.73 -8.90 1.58
C GLN A 491 -18.41 -10.13 0.95
N GLY A 492 -18.11 -10.42 -0.32
CA GLY A 492 -18.63 -11.58 -1.03
C GLY A 492 -18.16 -12.90 -0.42
N MET A 493 -16.89 -12.99 -0.05
CA MET A 493 -16.30 -14.16 0.64
C MET A 493 -17.03 -14.46 1.95
N VAL A 494 -17.29 -13.44 2.78
CA VAL A 494 -18.07 -13.63 4.01
C VAL A 494 -19.50 -14.09 3.72
N TYR A 495 -20.19 -13.47 2.76
CA TYR A 495 -21.55 -13.90 2.41
C TYR A 495 -21.60 -15.33 1.90
N GLN A 496 -20.60 -15.76 1.13
CA GLN A 496 -20.49 -17.13 0.64
C GLN A 496 -20.36 -18.10 1.81
N GLU A 497 -19.49 -17.80 2.77
CA GLU A 497 -19.27 -18.63 3.95
C GLU A 497 -20.50 -18.73 4.85
N LEU A 498 -21.29 -17.66 4.94
CA LEU A 498 -22.58 -17.63 5.63
C LEU A 498 -23.73 -18.29 4.83
N GLY A 499 -23.45 -18.89 3.67
CA GLY A 499 -24.45 -19.52 2.79
C GLY A 499 -25.38 -18.54 2.07
N GLN A 500 -25.07 -17.24 2.10
CA GLN A 500 -25.85 -16.16 1.49
C GLN A 500 -25.46 -15.96 0.03
N GLN A 501 -25.71 -16.97 -0.80
CA GLN A 501 -25.23 -17.07 -2.18
C GLN A 501 -25.60 -15.87 -3.07
N ALA A 502 -26.83 -15.36 -2.95
CA ALA A 502 -27.28 -14.21 -3.74
C ALA A 502 -26.53 -12.93 -3.38
N GLN A 503 -26.28 -12.70 -2.09
CA GLN A 503 -25.49 -11.56 -1.60
C GLN A 503 -24.03 -11.69 -2.01
N ALA A 504 -23.44 -12.89 -1.91
CA ALA A 504 -22.07 -13.16 -2.33
C ALA A 504 -21.87 -12.84 -3.82
N ALA A 505 -22.72 -13.38 -4.68
CA ALA A 505 -22.68 -13.12 -6.12
C ALA A 505 -22.93 -11.63 -6.45
N SER A 506 -23.74 -10.92 -5.65
CA SER A 506 -23.93 -9.46 -5.80
C SER A 506 -22.64 -8.70 -5.47
N SER A 507 -21.98 -9.05 -4.37
CA SER A 507 -20.71 -8.45 -3.95
C SER A 507 -19.58 -8.72 -4.94
N PHE A 508 -19.41 -9.94 -5.44
CA PHE A 508 -18.41 -10.23 -6.46
C PHE A 508 -18.67 -9.47 -7.77
N ARG A 509 -19.93 -9.31 -8.17
CA ARG A 509 -20.26 -8.46 -9.34
C ARG A 509 -19.96 -6.98 -9.09
N ARG A 510 -20.06 -6.48 -7.86
CA ARG A 510 -19.62 -5.11 -7.53
C ARG A 510 -18.11 -4.96 -7.63
N ALA A 511 -17.34 -5.91 -7.09
CA ALA A 511 -15.89 -5.94 -7.27
C ALA A 511 -15.51 -5.87 -8.77
N LEU A 512 -16.14 -6.71 -9.59
CA LEU A 512 -15.92 -6.72 -11.05
C LEU A 512 -16.46 -5.51 -11.81
N ALA A 513 -17.38 -4.75 -11.22
CA ALA A 513 -17.85 -3.49 -11.79
C ALA A 513 -16.81 -2.38 -11.63
N HIS A 514 -16.02 -2.42 -10.55
CA HIS A 514 -14.89 -1.53 -10.33
C HIS A 514 -13.65 -2.02 -11.10
N ASN A 515 -13.27 -3.28 -10.92
CA ASN A 515 -12.16 -3.87 -11.63
C ASN A 515 -12.57 -5.15 -12.39
N PRO A 516 -12.94 -5.05 -13.69
CA PRO A 516 -13.28 -6.21 -14.51
C PRO A 516 -12.16 -7.23 -14.65
N LEU A 517 -10.90 -6.86 -14.36
CA LEU A 517 -9.72 -7.71 -14.45
C LEU A 517 -9.38 -8.40 -13.11
N TYR A 518 -10.16 -8.17 -12.05
CA TYR A 518 -9.89 -8.72 -10.73
C TYR A 518 -10.17 -10.23 -10.68
N ALA A 519 -9.11 -11.02 -10.88
CA ALA A 519 -9.17 -12.47 -11.11
C ALA A 519 -9.83 -13.26 -9.97
N ASP A 520 -9.62 -12.83 -8.73
CA ASP A 520 -10.18 -13.50 -7.55
C ASP A 520 -11.70 -13.40 -7.53
N ALA A 521 -12.26 -12.22 -7.82
CA ALA A 521 -13.70 -12.05 -7.92
C ALA A 521 -14.31 -12.78 -9.14
N GLN A 522 -13.58 -12.88 -10.26
CA GLN A 522 -14.00 -13.68 -11.41
C GLN A 522 -14.12 -15.16 -11.03
N THR A 523 -13.09 -15.69 -10.38
CA THR A 523 -13.01 -17.08 -9.95
C THR A 523 -14.08 -17.39 -8.91
N ALA A 524 -14.24 -16.54 -7.89
CA ALA A 524 -15.24 -16.73 -6.85
C ALA A 524 -16.67 -16.69 -7.42
N LEU A 525 -16.97 -15.74 -8.31
CA LEU A 525 -18.27 -15.68 -8.97
C LEU A 525 -18.53 -16.89 -9.88
N ALA A 526 -17.52 -17.38 -10.60
CA ALA A 526 -17.65 -18.57 -11.43
C ALA A 526 -17.96 -19.81 -10.58
N ASN A 527 -17.25 -19.98 -9.46
CA ASN A 527 -17.45 -21.10 -8.53
C ASN A 527 -18.84 -21.10 -7.88
N LEU A 528 -19.43 -19.92 -7.63
CA LEU A 528 -20.82 -19.84 -7.11
C LEU A 528 -21.89 -20.26 -8.13
N ASN A 529 -21.58 -20.18 -9.42
CA ASN A 529 -22.52 -20.52 -10.50
C ASN A 529 -22.32 -21.94 -11.04
N ALA A 530 -21.26 -22.64 -10.61
CA ALA A 530 -20.95 -24.02 -10.96
C ALA A 530 -21.76 -24.99 -10.10
#